data_AF-A0A3A4A591-F1
#
_entry.id   AF-A0A3A4A591-F1
#
_cell.length_a   1.000
_cell.length_b   1.000
_cell.length_c   1.000
_cell.angle_alpha   90.00
_cell.angle_beta   90.00
_cell.angle_gamma   90.00
#
_symmetry.space_group_name_H-M   'P 1'
#
loop_
_entity.id
_entity.type
_entity.pdbx_description
1 polymer ?
#
loop_
_entity_poly.entity_id
_entity_poly.type
_entity_poly.pdbx_seq_one_letter_code
_entity_poly.pdbx_strand_id
1 'polypeptide(L)'
;MCPPLDRRRRGGPDTPVVPQRNPGVRDLAPSARRPDPEGNHVTTIRLHSDVLHVGNAEHQVLLSKRTGTFYAPNPTAAPLVNRLAAGTTVAELARDLDERHAIGLPRATADVTELVTRLEAQHLIVREDG
;
A
#
# COMPACT_ATOMS: atom_id res chain seq x y z
N MET A 1 10.35 -62.75 -33.79
CA MET A 1 9.84 -62.46 -35.14
C MET A 1 9.13 -61.11 -35.08
N CYS A 2 9.69 -60.08 -35.71
CA CYS A 2 9.11 -58.73 -35.82
C CYS A 2 8.84 -58.44 -37.30
N PRO A 3 7.62 -58.04 -37.70
CA PRO A 3 7.37 -57.46 -39.02
C PRO A 3 7.51 -55.92 -39.00
N PRO A 4 7.65 -55.28 -40.18
CA PRO A 4 8.30 -53.99 -40.34
C PRO A 4 7.36 -52.80 -40.50
N LEU A 5 7.98 -51.62 -40.39
CA LEU A 5 7.51 -50.28 -40.72
C LEU A 5 6.79 -50.20 -42.09
N ASP A 6 5.60 -49.60 -42.12
CA ASP A 6 4.97 -49.12 -43.35
C ASP A 6 4.84 -47.58 -43.33
N ARG A 7 5.35 -46.97 -44.41
CA ARG A 7 5.35 -45.55 -44.73
C ARG A 7 4.09 -45.27 -45.55
N ARG A 8 3.20 -44.38 -45.08
CA ARG A 8 2.32 -43.64 -46.00
C ARG A 8 2.23 -42.16 -45.64
N ARG A 9 2.83 -41.35 -46.53
CA ARG A 9 2.47 -39.94 -46.77
C ARG A 9 1.13 -39.85 -47.49
N ARG A 10 0.32 -38.86 -47.10
CA ARG A 10 -0.69 -38.04 -47.84
C ARG A 10 -1.57 -37.43 -46.73
N GLY A 11 -1.81 -36.13 -46.56
CA GLY A 11 -1.81 -34.98 -47.46
C GLY A 11 -3.17 -34.27 -47.33
N GLY A 12 -3.24 -33.21 -46.51
CA GLY A 12 -4.33 -32.20 -46.45
C GLY A 12 -5.63 -32.57 -45.69
N PRO A 13 -6.44 -31.60 -45.23
CA PRO A 13 -6.44 -30.20 -45.63
C PRO A 13 -6.06 -29.19 -44.52
N ASP A 14 -5.55 -28.04 -44.97
CA ASP A 14 -5.47 -26.78 -44.24
C ASP A 14 -6.76 -26.53 -43.44
N THR A 15 -6.66 -26.69 -42.13
CA THR A 15 -7.62 -26.06 -41.23
C THR A 15 -7.06 -24.67 -40.95
N PRO A 16 -7.80 -23.57 -41.23
CA PRO A 16 -7.37 -22.28 -40.75
C PRO A 16 -7.33 -22.37 -39.23
N VAL A 17 -6.14 -22.32 -38.64
CA VAL A 17 -5.96 -22.06 -37.22
C VAL A 17 -6.53 -20.67 -36.99
N VAL A 18 -7.80 -20.62 -36.59
CA VAL A 18 -8.36 -19.44 -35.96
C VAL A 18 -7.55 -19.23 -34.68
N PRO A 19 -6.86 -18.10 -34.48
CA PRO A 19 -6.23 -17.85 -33.20
C PRO A 19 -7.33 -17.80 -32.15
N GLN A 20 -7.42 -18.83 -31.30
CA GLN A 20 -8.21 -18.74 -30.09
C GLN A 20 -7.66 -17.57 -29.29
N ARG A 21 -8.46 -16.50 -29.20
CA ARG A 21 -8.26 -15.40 -28.28
C ARG A 21 -8.24 -15.99 -26.87
N ASN A 22 -7.06 -16.12 -26.28
CA ASN A 22 -6.90 -16.44 -24.86
C ASN A 22 -7.69 -15.42 -24.04
N PRO A 23 -8.72 -15.82 -23.25
CA PRO A 23 -9.42 -14.90 -22.35
C PRO A 23 -8.67 -14.68 -21.02
N GLY A 24 -7.41 -15.10 -20.92
CA GLY A 24 -6.67 -15.17 -19.65
C GLY A 24 -5.61 -14.08 -19.42
N VAL A 25 -5.32 -13.21 -20.39
CA VAL A 25 -4.32 -12.16 -20.20
C VAL A 25 -5.06 -10.85 -19.94
N ARG A 26 -5.37 -10.59 -18.67
CA ARG A 26 -5.60 -9.22 -18.24
C ARG A 26 -4.26 -8.52 -18.38
N ASP A 27 -4.16 -7.72 -19.43
CA ASP A 27 -3.22 -6.63 -19.55
C ASP A 27 -3.09 -5.97 -18.18
N LEU A 28 -1.96 -6.21 -17.51
CA LEU A 28 -1.49 -5.35 -16.43
C LEU A 28 -1.04 -4.06 -17.11
N ALA A 29 -2.02 -3.30 -17.62
CA ALA A 29 -1.84 -1.89 -17.84
C ALA A 29 -1.23 -1.33 -16.54
N PRO A 30 -0.20 -0.47 -16.60
CA PRO A 30 0.19 0.29 -15.42
C PRO A 30 -1.09 0.96 -14.96
N SER A 31 -1.55 0.65 -13.75
CA SER A 31 -2.77 1.23 -13.18
C SER A 31 -2.64 2.75 -13.32
N ALA A 32 -3.29 3.28 -14.35
CA ALA A 32 -3.50 4.68 -14.49
C ALA A 32 -4.18 5.07 -13.18
N ARG A 33 -3.47 5.89 -12.38
CA ARG A 33 -4.02 6.57 -11.22
C ARG A 33 -5.36 7.10 -11.68
N ARG A 34 -6.43 6.44 -11.27
CA ARG A 34 -7.77 6.97 -11.47
C ARG A 34 -7.79 8.18 -10.53
N PRO A 35 -7.86 9.42 -11.02
CA PRO A 35 -8.22 10.49 -10.12
C PRO A 35 -9.63 10.15 -9.62
N ASP A 36 -9.75 9.97 -8.31
CA ASP A 36 -11.03 9.83 -7.64
C ASP A 36 -11.96 10.99 -8.04
N PRO A 37 -13.28 10.74 -8.18
CA PRO A 37 -14.21 11.77 -8.59
C PRO A 37 -14.31 12.85 -7.50
N GLU A 38 -13.97 14.08 -7.90
CA GLU A 38 -14.38 15.37 -7.34
C GLU A 38 -14.34 15.54 -5.80
N GLY A 39 -13.26 16.17 -5.31
CA GLY A 39 -13.28 16.92 -4.05
C GLY A 39 -12.66 16.26 -2.83
N ASN A 40 -12.00 15.11 -2.96
CA ASN A 40 -11.28 14.52 -1.82
C ASN A 40 -9.87 15.11 -1.74
N HIS A 41 -9.67 16.14 -0.92
CA HIS A 41 -8.33 16.61 -0.57
C HIS A 41 -7.53 15.42 -0.08
N VAL A 42 -6.43 15.10 -0.78
CA VAL A 42 -5.50 14.09 -0.31
C VAL A 42 -4.75 14.75 0.85
N THR A 43 -5.34 14.68 2.05
CA THR A 43 -4.71 15.21 3.25
C THR A 43 -3.48 14.36 3.53
N THR A 44 -2.32 14.94 3.22
CA THR A 44 -1.03 14.35 3.57
C THR A 44 -0.70 14.72 5.01
N ILE A 45 -0.05 13.80 5.71
CA ILE A 45 0.33 14.01 7.11
C ILE A 45 1.84 14.09 7.16
N ARG A 46 2.38 15.07 7.91
CA ARG A 46 3.82 15.21 8.15
C ARG A 46 4.10 15.42 9.63
N LEU A 47 5.32 15.09 10.05
CA LEU A 47 5.80 15.51 11.37
C LEU A 47 5.94 17.03 11.41
N HIS A 48 5.57 17.63 12.54
CA HIS A 48 5.77 19.07 12.75
C HIS A 48 7.28 19.38 12.77
N SER A 49 7.70 20.54 12.25
CA SER A 49 9.12 20.94 12.13
C SER A 49 9.86 21.04 13.48
N ASP A 50 9.10 21.24 14.56
CA ASP A 50 9.60 21.24 15.93
C ASP A 50 9.70 19.85 16.59
N VAL A 51 9.34 18.79 15.88
CA VAL A 51 9.45 17.42 16.39
C VAL A 51 10.79 16.82 16.00
N LEU A 52 11.54 16.40 17.01
CA LEU A 52 12.70 15.54 16.84
C LEU A 52 12.22 14.09 16.79
N HIS A 53 12.62 13.36 15.75
CA HIS A 53 12.36 11.93 15.61
C HIS A 53 13.66 11.18 15.85
N VAL A 54 13.68 10.34 16.88
CA VAL A 54 14.86 9.57 17.27
C VAL A 54 14.45 8.11 17.42
N GLY A 55 15.19 7.21 16.78
CA GLY A 55 14.90 5.78 16.90
C GLY A 55 15.41 4.96 15.72
N ASN A 56 15.08 3.68 15.76
CA ASN A 56 15.27 2.73 14.67
C ASN A 56 13.89 2.17 14.23
N ALA A 57 13.87 1.11 13.43
CA ALA A 57 12.61 0.53 12.95
C ALA A 57 11.72 -0.07 14.07
N GLU A 58 12.32 -0.46 15.19
CA GLU A 58 11.63 -1.18 16.28
C GLU A 58 11.29 -0.28 17.46
N HIS A 59 12.17 0.67 17.78
CA HIS A 59 12.04 1.59 18.91
C HIS A 59 12.14 3.02 18.42
N GLN A 60 11.09 3.81 18.68
CA GLN A 60 11.02 5.20 18.26
C GLN A 60 10.52 6.09 19.37
N VAL A 61 11.00 7.33 19.34
CA VAL A 61 10.56 8.42 20.19
C VAL A 61 10.41 9.67 19.34
N LEU A 62 9.24 10.28 19.43
CA LEU A 62 8.97 11.62 18.93
C LEU A 62 9.09 12.59 20.11
N LEU A 63 9.85 13.66 19.97
CA LEU A 63 10.00 14.69 20.99
C LEU A 63 9.61 16.05 20.41
N SER A 64 8.56 16.67 20.96
CA SER A 64 8.19 18.04 20.62
C SER A 64 9.09 19.03 21.36
N LYS A 65 9.90 19.80 20.63
CA LYS A 65 10.72 20.88 21.22
C LYS A 65 9.86 22.00 21.81
N ARG A 66 8.64 22.20 21.29
CA ARG A 66 7.74 23.28 21.70
C ARG A 66 7.07 22.99 23.04
N THR A 67 6.60 21.77 23.24
CA THR A 67 5.82 21.40 24.44
C THR A 67 6.65 20.60 25.45
N GLY A 68 7.82 20.07 25.06
CA GLY A 68 8.59 19.13 25.87
C GLY A 68 7.95 17.75 25.97
N THR A 69 6.85 17.50 25.25
CA THR A 69 6.16 16.20 25.25
C THR A 69 6.94 15.21 24.41
N PHE A 70 7.09 14.00 24.94
CA PHE A 70 7.59 12.87 24.17
C PHE A 70 6.49 11.82 23.95
N TYR A 71 6.54 11.16 22.81
CA TYR A 71 5.65 10.08 22.45
C TYR A 71 6.47 8.90 21.93
N ALA A 72 6.31 7.74 22.58
CA ALA A 72 6.92 6.49 22.16
C ALA A 72 5.84 5.60 21.54
N PRO A 73 5.78 5.47 20.19
CA PRO A 73 4.84 4.55 19.57
C PRO A 73 5.10 3.11 20.01
N ASN A 74 4.03 2.32 20.10
CA ASN A 74 4.14 0.88 20.28
C ASN A 74 4.74 0.21 19.02
N PRO A 75 5.13 -1.07 19.08
CA PRO A 75 5.76 -1.76 17.94
C PRO A 75 4.91 -1.79 16.67
N THR A 76 3.58 -1.78 16.78
CA THR A 76 2.67 -1.73 15.62
C THR A 76 2.62 -0.33 15.01
N ALA A 77 2.67 0.72 15.85
CA ALA A 77 2.55 2.11 15.44
C ALA A 77 3.88 2.69 14.92
N ALA A 78 5.03 2.19 15.37
CA ALA A 78 6.34 2.72 14.96
C ALA A 78 6.55 2.69 13.42
N PRO A 79 6.25 1.58 12.71
CA PRO A 79 6.28 1.56 11.25
C PRO A 79 5.32 2.56 10.60
N LEU A 80 4.14 2.77 11.19
CA LEU A 80 3.15 3.72 10.68
C LEU A 80 3.64 5.16 10.82
N VAL A 81 4.26 5.49 11.95
CA VAL A 81 4.85 6.82 12.21
C VAL A 81 5.95 7.15 11.20
N ASN A 82 6.82 6.20 10.86
CA ASN A 82 7.83 6.42 9.81
C ASN A 82 7.22 6.78 8.46
N ARG A 83 6.15 6.08 8.09
CA ARG A 83 5.47 6.30 6.81
C ARG A 83 4.70 7.62 6.81
N LEU A 84 4.07 7.97 7.91
CA LEU A 84 3.48 9.30 8.11
C LEU A 84 4.55 10.38 7.95
N ALA A 85 5.73 10.22 8.57
CA ALA A 85 6.83 11.18 8.41
C ALA A 85 7.29 11.34 6.94
N ALA A 86 7.15 10.28 6.14
CA ALA A 86 7.42 10.30 4.69
C ALA A 86 6.30 10.90 3.83
N GLY A 87 5.19 11.36 4.43
CA GLY A 87 4.06 11.98 3.71
C GLY A 87 2.99 10.98 3.24
N THR A 88 2.94 9.77 3.80
CA THR A 88 1.94 8.76 3.44
C THR A 88 0.55 9.15 3.96
N THR A 89 -0.50 8.76 3.22
CA THR A 89 -1.90 9.04 3.59
C THR A 89 -2.47 8.02 4.59
N VAL A 90 -3.57 8.39 5.26
CA VAL A 90 -4.32 7.47 6.15
C VAL A 90 -4.80 6.22 5.41
N ALA A 91 -5.29 6.39 4.18
CA ALA A 91 -5.81 5.28 3.38
C ALA A 91 -4.72 4.26 3.02
N GLU A 92 -3.53 4.73 2.64
CA GLU A 92 -2.39 3.86 2.34
C GLU A 92 -1.88 3.12 3.58
N LEU A 93 -1.89 3.77 4.74
CA LEU A 93 -1.50 3.16 6.02
C LEU A 93 -2.51 2.12 6.50
N ALA A 94 -3.81 2.42 6.39
CA ALA A 94 -4.86 1.48 6.75
C ALA A 94 -4.80 0.21 5.89
N ARG A 95 -4.54 0.36 4.59
CA ARG A 95 -4.35 -0.76 3.69
C ARG A 95 -3.14 -1.62 4.06
N ASP A 96 -2.00 -1.00 4.35
CA ASP A 96 -0.79 -1.72 4.77
C ASP A 96 -0.96 -2.44 6.11
N LEU A 97 -1.68 -1.83 7.05
CA LEU A 97 -1.98 -2.43 8.34
C LEU A 97 -2.89 -3.66 8.19
N ASP A 98 -3.89 -3.57 7.30
CA ASP A 98 -4.75 -4.72 6.96
C ASP A 98 -3.96 -5.83 6.25
N GLU A 99 -3.10 -5.49 5.28
CA GLU A 99 -2.28 -6.45 4.55
C GLU A 99 -1.30 -7.21 5.47
N ARG A 100 -0.76 -6.57 6.51
CA ARG A 100 0.18 -7.20 7.46
C ARG A 100 -0.47 -8.02 8.56
N HIS A 101 -1.64 -7.58 9.03
CA HIS A 101 -2.25 -8.13 10.25
C HIS A 101 -3.62 -8.77 10.04
N ALA A 102 -4.20 -8.68 8.84
CA ALA A 102 -5.49 -9.25 8.46
C ALA A 102 -6.63 -8.87 9.42
N ILE A 103 -6.68 -7.60 9.84
CA ILE A 103 -7.65 -7.09 10.83
C ILE A 103 -8.93 -6.52 10.21
N GLY A 104 -8.98 -6.41 8.87
CA GLY A 104 -10.03 -5.80 8.08
C GLY A 104 -9.83 -4.30 7.88
N LEU A 105 -9.93 -3.85 6.63
CA LEU A 105 -9.78 -2.44 6.25
C LEU A 105 -10.60 -1.43 7.09
N PRO A 106 -11.87 -1.69 7.48
CA PRO A 106 -12.62 -0.75 8.32
C PRO A 106 -11.98 -0.55 9.70
N ARG A 107 -11.49 -1.64 10.31
CA ARG A 107 -10.81 -1.60 11.61
C ARG A 107 -9.45 -0.95 11.48
N ALA A 108 -8.68 -1.31 10.47
CA ALA A 108 -7.39 -0.68 10.19
C ALA A 108 -7.53 0.83 9.98
N THR A 109 -8.58 1.28 9.30
CA THR A 109 -8.86 2.70 9.09
C THR A 109 -9.18 3.41 10.41
N ALA A 110 -9.98 2.80 11.28
CA ALA A 110 -10.28 3.34 12.61
C ALA A 110 -9.01 3.46 13.47
N ASP A 111 -8.18 2.41 13.51
CA ASP A 111 -6.94 2.37 14.30
C ASP A 111 -5.94 3.44 13.83
N VAL A 112 -5.75 3.57 12.51
CA VAL A 112 -4.87 4.62 11.93
C VAL A 112 -5.43 6.01 12.20
N THR A 113 -6.74 6.21 12.08
CA THR A 113 -7.39 7.50 12.35
C THR A 113 -7.23 7.90 13.81
N GLU A 114 -7.38 6.96 14.75
CA GLU A 114 -7.16 7.18 16.17
C GLU A 114 -5.70 7.56 16.46
N LEU A 115 -4.74 6.85 15.85
CA LEU A 115 -3.32 7.18 15.97
C LEU A 115 -3.04 8.61 15.50
N VAL A 116 -3.49 8.98 14.30
CA VAL A 116 -3.32 10.32 13.74
C VAL A 116 -3.94 11.38 14.65
N THR A 117 -5.17 11.15 15.11
CA THR A 117 -5.85 12.08 16.02
C THR A 117 -5.06 12.29 17.31
N ARG A 118 -4.47 11.23 17.88
CA ARG A 118 -3.62 11.34 19.09
C ARG A 118 -2.33 12.12 18.83
N LEU A 119 -1.66 11.88 17.71
CA LEU A 119 -0.44 12.60 17.34
C LEU A 119 -0.72 14.09 17.09
N GLU A 120 -1.84 14.40 16.43
CA GLU A 120 -2.27 15.76 16.16
C GLU A 120 -2.63 16.51 17.44
N ALA A 121 -3.37 15.87 18.37
CA ALA A 121 -3.70 16.44 19.67
C ALA A 121 -2.45 16.77 20.53
N GLN A 122 -1.33 16.09 20.27
CA GLN A 122 -0.05 16.34 20.93
C GLN A 122 0.85 17.31 20.14
N HIS A 123 0.34 17.92 19.06
CA HIS A 123 1.08 18.79 18.16
C HIS A 123 2.33 18.14 17.55
N LEU A 124 2.30 16.81 17.35
CA LEU A 124 3.42 16.07 16.79
C LEU A 124 3.39 16.00 15.25
N ILE A 125 2.20 16.17 14.67
CA ILE A 125 1.99 16.15 13.23
C ILE A 125 1.20 17.37 12.78
N VAL A 126 1.27 17.63 11.48
CA VAL A 126 0.44 18.59 10.76
C VAL A 126 -0.25 17.90 9.60
N ARG A 127 -1.49 18.31 9.33
CA ARG A 127 -2.23 17.94 8.13
C ARG A 127 -1.96 19.00 7.07
N GLU A 128 -1.52 18.57 5.91
CA GLU A 128 -1.36 19.40 4.73
C GLU A 128 -2.43 18.98 3.72
N ASP A 129 -3.37 19.88 3.47
CA ASP A 129 -4.34 19.71 2.39
C ASP A 129 -3.64 20.00 1.06
N GLY A 130 -3.59 18.98 0.21
CA GLY A 130 -3.11 19.08 -1.18
C GLY A 130 -4.16 19.59 -2.15
#